data_AF-A0A518C2B0-F1
#
_entry.id   AF-A0A518C2B0-F1
#
_cell.length_a   1.000
_cell.length_b   1.000
_cell.length_c   1.000
_cell.angle_alpha   90.00
_cell.angle_beta   90.00
_cell.angle_gamma   90.00
#
_symmetry.space_group_name_H-M   'P 1'
#
loop_
_entity.id
_entity.type
_entity.pdbx_description
1 polymer ?
#
loop_
_entity_poly.entity_id
_entity_poly.type
_entity_poly.pdbx_seq_one_letter_code
_entity_poly.pdbx_strand_id
1 'polypeptide(L)'
;MSSKRCPYCHEHVESSQFNAHCAQHEQIQADGQQEEYVTLPPEARSSENLVDEPQVYCHSKCGAGTQMPEEIVRSYLVNPYLYLADKTFCTGCGTHVPLRECQWVETGEDLQSHIDRHRAEKPEFRPGFATRVLVFLIHQKWIK
;
A
#
# COMPACT_ATOMS: atom_id res chain seq x y z
N MET A 1 -29.66 -2.51 12.76
CA MET A 1 -28.86 -3.22 11.74
C MET A 1 -27.41 -2.80 11.95
N SER A 2 -26.45 -3.73 12.01
CA SER A 2 -25.04 -3.37 12.23
C SER A 2 -24.39 -2.92 10.92
N SER A 3 -23.66 -1.81 10.96
CA SER A 3 -22.87 -1.31 9.82
C SER A 3 -21.37 -1.42 10.10
N LYS A 4 -20.57 -1.45 9.04
CA LYS A 4 -19.10 -1.45 9.07
C LYS A 4 -18.59 -0.36 8.13
N ARG A 5 -17.50 0.31 8.50
CA ARG A 5 -16.84 1.28 7.63
C ARG A 5 -15.96 0.56 6.61
N CYS A 6 -16.17 0.81 5.32
CA CYS A 6 -15.34 0.25 4.25
C CYS A 6 -13.92 0.84 4.29
N PRO A 7 -12.85 0.03 4.17
CA PRO A 7 -11.48 0.53 4.19
C PRO A 7 -11.03 1.19 2.87
N TYR A 8 -11.79 1.02 1.78
CA TYR A 8 -11.51 1.61 0.47
C TYR A 8 -12.17 2.99 0.35
N CYS A 9 -13.51 3.05 0.35
CA CYS A 9 -14.28 4.28 0.16
C CYS A 9 -14.69 5.01 1.47
N HIS A 10 -14.47 4.38 2.64
CA HIS A 10 -14.78 4.94 3.96
C HIS A 10 -16.26 5.17 4.28
N GLU A 11 -17.18 4.67 3.44
CA GLU A 11 -18.62 4.65 3.69
C GLU A 11 -19.03 3.59 4.72
N HIS A 12 -20.16 3.81 5.40
CA HIS A 12 -20.74 2.83 6.32
C HIS A 12 -21.71 1.92 5.55
N VAL A 13 -21.33 0.65 5.41
CA VAL A 13 -22.08 -0.35 4.67
C VAL A 13 -22.73 -1.32 5.64
N GLU A 14 -23.91 -1.84 5.28
CA GLU A 14 -24.57 -2.88 6.06
C GLU A 14 -23.67 -4.13 6.16
N SER A 15 -23.57 -4.71 7.36
CA SER A 15 -22.67 -5.84 7.62
C SER A 15 -22.92 -7.04 6.69
N SER A 16 -24.16 -7.24 6.24
CA SER A 16 -24.56 -8.31 5.32
C SER A 16 -24.06 -8.10 3.88
N GLN A 17 -23.86 -6.84 3.47
CA GLN A 17 -23.45 -6.45 2.11
C GLN A 17 -21.94 -6.13 2.03
N PHE A 18 -21.27 -6.01 3.18
CA PHE A 18 -19.89 -5.53 3.28
C PHE A 18 -18.89 -6.22 2.33
N ASN A 19 -18.92 -7.55 2.25
CA ASN A 19 -17.98 -8.28 1.40
C ASN A 19 -18.25 -8.04 -0.10
N ALA A 20 -19.52 -8.02 -0.49
CA ALA A 20 -19.91 -7.76 -1.88
C ALA A 20 -19.55 -6.33 -2.30
N HIS A 21 -19.71 -5.37 -1.38
CA HIS A 21 -19.26 -4.00 -1.59
C HIS A 21 -17.73 -3.91 -1.72
N CYS A 22 -16.95 -4.54 -0.82
CA CYS A 22 -15.49 -4.52 -0.90
C CYS A 22 -14.95 -5.10 -2.22
N ALA A 23 -15.59 -6.15 -2.74
CA ALA A 23 -15.19 -6.77 -4.00
C ALA A 23 -15.33 -5.83 -5.23
N GLN A 24 -16.16 -4.78 -5.15
CA GLN A 24 -16.31 -3.81 -6.22
C GLN A 24 -15.09 -2.89 -6.35
N HIS A 25 -14.32 -2.70 -5.27
CA HIS A 25 -13.10 -1.89 -5.27
C HIS A 25 -11.87 -2.65 -5.79
N GLU A 26 -11.92 -3.99 -5.81
CA GLU A 26 -10.82 -4.86 -6.23
C GLU A 26 -10.77 -5.07 -7.76
N GLN A 27 -11.45 -4.20 -8.52
CA GLN A 27 -11.39 -4.19 -9.98
C GLN A 27 -9.98 -3.83 -10.45
N ILE A 28 -9.56 -4.45 -11.56
CA ILE A 28 -8.21 -4.34 -12.09
C ILE A 28 -8.21 -3.45 -13.34
N GLN A 29 -7.32 -2.46 -13.34
CA GLN A 29 -7.05 -1.57 -14.46
C GLN A 29 -6.31 -2.29 -15.60
N ALA A 30 -6.24 -1.65 -16.78
CA ALA A 30 -5.59 -2.22 -17.95
C ALA A 30 -4.08 -2.49 -17.76
N ASP A 31 -3.43 -1.77 -16.84
CA ASP A 31 -2.01 -1.94 -16.48
C ASP A 31 -1.78 -2.99 -15.36
N GLY A 32 -2.86 -3.60 -14.88
CA GLY A 32 -2.85 -4.62 -13.83
C GLY A 32 -2.96 -4.07 -12.39
N GLN A 33 -2.94 -2.75 -12.18
CA GLN A 33 -3.18 -2.17 -10.85
C GLN A 33 -4.64 -2.32 -10.42
N GLN A 34 -4.91 -2.20 -9.12
CA GLN A 34 -6.28 -2.09 -8.64
C GLN A 34 -6.82 -0.68 -8.97
N GLU A 35 -8.12 -0.57 -9.22
CA GLU A 35 -8.78 0.73 -9.38
C GLU A 35 -8.74 1.53 -8.08
N GLU A 36 -8.95 0.85 -6.95
CA GLU A 36 -8.94 1.46 -5.62
C GLU A 36 -8.08 0.65 -4.66
N TYR A 37 -7.53 1.35 -3.67
CA TYR A 37 -6.70 0.77 -2.63
C TYR A 37 -7.23 1.12 -1.25
N VAL A 38 -6.97 0.23 -0.27
CA VAL A 38 -7.23 0.53 1.14
C VAL A 38 -6.40 1.74 1.54
N THR A 39 -7.01 2.84 1.96
CA THR A 39 -6.31 4.07 2.32
C THR A 39 -6.73 4.54 3.72
N LEU A 40 -6.13 5.61 4.23
CA LEU A 40 -6.74 6.35 5.33
C LEU A 40 -7.91 7.18 4.80
N PRO A 41 -8.91 7.49 5.65
CA PRO A 41 -9.94 8.43 5.30
C PRO A 41 -9.37 9.78 4.81
N PRO A 42 -9.99 10.46 3.84
CA PRO A 42 -9.49 11.73 3.31
C PRO A 42 -9.14 12.76 4.39
N GLU A 43 -9.94 12.83 5.46
CA GLU A 43 -9.73 13.73 6.60
C GLU A 43 -8.51 13.37 7.48
N ALA A 44 -8.01 12.14 7.38
CA ALA A 44 -6.90 11.60 8.16
C ALA A 44 -5.61 11.40 7.34
N ARG A 45 -5.64 11.70 6.03
CA ARG A 45 -4.48 11.67 5.13
C ARG A 45 -3.56 12.87 5.38
N SER A 46 -2.28 12.76 5.02
CA SER A 46 -1.36 13.90 5.13
C SER A 46 -1.86 15.07 4.27
N SER A 47 -1.90 16.26 4.86
CA SER A 47 -2.18 17.52 4.17
C SER A 47 -0.93 18.19 3.61
N GLU A 48 0.24 17.57 3.80
CA GLU A 48 1.51 18.07 3.32
C GLU A 48 1.54 18.13 1.79
N ASN A 49 2.42 18.99 1.27
CA ASN A 49 2.70 19.04 -0.15
C ASN A 49 3.64 17.89 -0.53
N LEU A 50 3.30 17.16 -1.59
CA LEU A 50 4.03 15.97 -2.02
C LEU A 50 5.17 16.26 -3.00
N VAL A 51 5.57 17.53 -3.14
CA VAL A 51 6.64 17.94 -4.09
C VAL A 51 7.94 17.18 -3.85
N ASP A 52 8.27 16.89 -2.59
CA ASP A 52 9.51 16.21 -2.21
C ASP A 52 9.32 14.69 -1.98
N GLU A 53 8.10 14.19 -2.14
CA GLU A 53 7.77 12.78 -1.90
C GLU A 53 7.76 12.01 -3.23
N PRO A 54 8.61 10.98 -3.39
CA PRO A 54 8.68 10.23 -4.64
C PRO A 54 7.39 9.45 -4.89
N GLN A 55 6.98 9.37 -6.16
CA GLN A 55 5.71 8.73 -6.54
C GLN A 55 5.87 7.67 -7.60
N VAL A 56 6.99 7.66 -8.34
CA VAL A 56 7.23 6.67 -9.39
C VAL A 56 8.41 5.81 -9.01
N TYR A 57 8.25 4.50 -9.03
CA TYR A 57 9.35 3.57 -8.82
C TYR A 57 9.55 2.64 -10.00
N CYS A 58 10.80 2.29 -10.26
CA CYS A 58 11.18 1.35 -11.29
C CYS A 58 11.57 0.00 -10.70
N HIS A 59 11.05 -1.09 -11.27
CA HIS A 59 11.55 -2.43 -10.95
C HIS A 59 12.87 -2.70 -11.69
N SER A 60 13.94 -2.97 -10.95
CA SER A 60 15.28 -3.16 -11.51
C SER A 60 15.39 -4.30 -12.54
N LYS A 61 14.51 -5.32 -12.50
CA LYS A 61 14.58 -6.44 -13.44
C LYS A 61 13.88 -6.17 -14.77
N CYS A 62 12.68 -5.57 -14.75
CA CYS A 62 11.92 -5.31 -15.98
C CYS A 62 12.07 -3.87 -16.50
N GLY A 63 12.57 -2.95 -15.68
CA GLY A 63 12.79 -1.54 -16.02
C GLY A 63 11.52 -0.68 -16.10
N ALA A 64 10.34 -1.25 -15.85
CA ALA A 64 9.08 -0.51 -15.93
C ALA A 64 8.89 0.38 -14.70
N GLY A 65 8.41 1.61 -14.94
CA GLY A 65 7.98 2.55 -13.91
C GLY A 65 6.53 2.29 -13.51
N THR A 66 6.28 2.14 -12.21
CA THR A 66 4.95 2.09 -11.62
C THR A 66 4.73 3.36 -10.81
N GLN A 67 3.65 4.08 -11.11
CA GLN A 67 3.24 5.25 -10.34
C GLN A 67 2.38 4.82 -9.17
N MET A 68 2.73 5.28 -7.96
CA MET A 68 1.93 5.13 -6.77
C MET A 68 0.85 6.22 -6.75
N PRO A 69 -0.45 5.85 -6.60
CA PRO A 69 -1.53 6.82 -6.46
C PRO A 69 -1.32 7.77 -5.28
N GLU A 70 -1.71 9.03 -5.46
CA GLU A 70 -1.50 10.10 -4.47
C GLU A 70 -2.14 9.76 -3.11
N GLU A 71 -3.35 9.20 -3.11
CA GLU A 71 -4.04 8.80 -1.89
C GLU A 71 -3.31 7.74 -1.07
N ILE A 72 -2.56 6.85 -1.75
CA ILE A 72 -1.70 5.86 -1.10
C ILE A 72 -0.53 6.59 -0.45
N VAL A 73 0.16 7.45 -1.19
CA VAL A 73 1.30 8.24 -0.68
C VAL A 73 0.90 9.04 0.55
N ARG A 74 -0.21 9.77 0.50
CA ARG A 74 -0.69 10.58 1.65
C ARG A 74 -1.10 9.72 2.85
N SER A 75 -1.65 8.54 2.62
CA SER A 75 -1.99 7.60 3.69
C SER A 75 -0.74 7.01 4.33
N TYR A 76 0.24 6.69 3.50
CA TYR A 76 1.52 6.12 3.87
C TYR A 76 2.35 7.08 4.72
N LEU A 77 2.40 8.35 4.31
CA LEU A 77 3.05 9.43 5.07
C LEU A 77 2.50 9.56 6.48
N VAL A 78 1.22 9.26 6.72
CA VAL A 78 0.63 9.27 8.07
C VAL A 78 0.92 7.97 8.80
N ASN A 79 0.63 6.82 8.18
CA ASN A 79 0.82 5.49 8.75
C ASN A 79 1.61 4.58 7.78
N PRO A 80 2.94 4.46 7.95
CA PRO A 80 3.80 3.66 7.07
C PRO A 80 3.68 2.14 7.33
N TYR A 81 2.83 1.75 8.28
CA TYR A 81 2.45 0.37 8.58
C TYR A 81 1.08 -0.01 8.02
N LEU A 82 0.41 0.88 7.24
CA LEU A 82 -0.88 0.58 6.62
C LEU A 82 -0.80 -0.67 5.71
N TYR A 83 0.26 -0.77 4.92
CA TYR A 83 0.60 -1.98 4.17
C TYR A 83 1.81 -2.65 4.81
N LEU A 84 1.59 -3.85 5.35
CA LEU A 84 2.62 -4.61 6.07
C LEU A 84 3.42 -5.56 5.17
N ALA A 85 3.07 -5.63 3.88
CA ALA A 85 3.77 -6.46 2.91
C ALA A 85 5.19 -5.94 2.63
N ASP A 86 6.09 -6.85 2.30
CA ASP A 86 7.45 -6.60 1.82
C ASP A 86 7.55 -6.63 0.28
N LYS A 87 6.39 -6.47 -0.39
CA LYS A 87 6.24 -6.49 -1.84
C LYS A 87 5.40 -5.30 -2.31
N THR A 88 5.62 -4.89 -3.55
CA THR A 88 4.83 -3.88 -4.26
C THR A 88 4.46 -4.38 -5.66
N PHE A 89 3.39 -3.86 -6.24
CA PHE A 89 2.93 -4.28 -7.57
C PHE A 89 3.74 -3.64 -8.69
N CYS A 90 4.31 -4.42 -9.60
CA CYS A 90 5.00 -3.89 -10.79
C CYS A 90 4.08 -3.98 -12.01
N THR A 91 3.75 -2.85 -12.63
CA THR A 91 2.92 -2.78 -13.86
C THR A 91 3.58 -3.48 -15.05
N GLY A 92 4.92 -3.48 -15.13
CA GLY A 92 5.64 -4.20 -16.20
C GLY A 92 5.59 -5.72 -16.06
N CYS A 93 5.61 -6.24 -14.83
CA CYS A 93 5.52 -7.67 -14.57
C CYS A 93 4.07 -8.16 -14.38
N GLY A 94 3.12 -7.25 -14.13
CA GLY A 94 1.74 -7.58 -13.78
C GLY A 94 1.63 -8.35 -12.46
N THR A 95 2.56 -8.16 -11.52
CA THR A 95 2.60 -8.93 -10.27
C THR A 95 3.33 -8.21 -9.14
N HIS A 96 3.17 -8.72 -7.92
CA HIS A 96 3.87 -8.21 -6.73
C HIS A 96 5.32 -8.69 -6.68
N VAL A 97 6.25 -7.75 -6.68
CA VAL A 97 7.70 -7.96 -6.61
C VAL A 97 8.25 -7.45 -5.27
N PRO A 98 9.39 -7.97 -4.76
CA PRO A 98 9.97 -7.51 -3.50
C PRO A 98 10.34 -6.01 -3.54
N LEU A 99 10.06 -5.27 -2.46
CA LEU A 99 10.34 -3.82 -2.37
C LEU A 99 11.80 -3.47 -2.68
N ARG A 100 12.73 -4.28 -2.16
CA ARG A 100 14.18 -4.13 -2.39
C ARG A 100 14.62 -4.25 -3.86
N GLU A 101 13.76 -4.74 -4.75
CA GLU A 101 14.03 -4.81 -6.19
C GLU A 101 13.57 -3.55 -6.93
N CYS A 102 12.94 -2.61 -6.23
CA CYS A 102 12.39 -1.38 -6.78
C CYS A 102 13.13 -0.15 -6.23
N GLN A 103 13.29 0.86 -7.09
CA GLN A 103 13.94 2.13 -6.76
C GLN A 103 13.06 3.30 -7.18
N TRP A 104 12.98 4.32 -6.34
CA TRP A 104 12.31 5.58 -6.68
C TRP A 104 13.04 6.27 -7.83
N VAL A 105 12.29 6.72 -8.83
CA VAL A 105 12.85 7.36 -10.04
C VAL A 105 13.44 8.72 -9.69
N GLU A 106 12.78 9.44 -8.78
CA GLU A 106 13.09 10.82 -8.42
C GLU A 106 14.35 10.91 -7.55
N THR A 107 14.56 9.94 -6.66
CA THR A 107 15.66 9.97 -5.67
C THR A 107 16.73 8.91 -5.89
N GLY A 108 16.41 7.83 -6.62
CA GLY A 108 17.27 6.64 -6.73
C GLY A 108 17.33 5.77 -5.46
N GLU A 109 16.61 6.14 -4.39
CA GLU A 109 16.53 5.38 -3.15
C GLU A 109 15.75 4.07 -3.39
N ASP A 110 16.20 2.97 -2.78
CA ASP A 110 15.41 1.73 -2.83
C ASP A 110 14.14 1.83 -1.97
N LEU A 111 13.07 1.21 -2.45
CA LEU A 111 11.75 1.34 -1.82
C LEU A 111 11.75 0.81 -0.38
N GLN A 112 12.54 -0.24 -0.10
CA GLN A 112 12.61 -0.83 1.22
C GLN A 112 13.22 0.14 2.23
N SER A 113 14.37 0.75 1.91
CA SER A 113 15.03 1.74 2.78
C SER A 113 14.18 2.98 2.99
N HIS A 114 13.52 3.47 1.94
CA HIS A 114 12.58 4.59 2.05
C HIS A 114 11.45 4.27 3.05
N ILE A 115 10.80 3.12 2.88
CA ILE A 115 9.71 2.64 3.75
C ILE A 115 10.21 2.44 5.20
N ASP A 116 11.39 1.86 5.38
CA ASP A 116 11.95 1.62 6.70
C ASP A 116 12.31 2.91 7.44
N ARG A 117 12.73 3.96 6.72
CA ARG A 117 12.94 5.30 7.29
C ARG A 117 11.64 5.88 7.83
N HIS A 118 10.56 5.91 7.04
CA HIS A 118 9.26 6.38 7.51
C HIS A 118 8.73 5.55 8.69
N ARG A 119 8.90 4.22 8.66
CA ARG A 119 8.54 3.33 9.78
C ARG A 119 9.36 3.62 11.05
N ALA A 120 10.63 3.97 10.92
CA ALA A 120 11.48 4.33 12.05
C ALA A 120 11.09 5.67 12.67
N GLU A 121 10.62 6.63 11.86
CA GLU A 121 10.11 7.94 12.31
C GLU A 121 8.76 7.83 13.03
N LYS A 122 7.97 6.79 12.73
CA LYS A 122 6.60 6.61 13.24
C LYS A 122 6.37 5.29 14.00
N PRO A 123 7.15 5.02 15.07
CA PRO A 123 7.05 3.76 15.82
C PRO A 123 5.70 3.57 16.53
N GLU A 124 4.93 4.63 16.76
CA GLU A 124 3.61 4.59 17.39
C GLU A 124 2.56 3.81 16.58
N PHE A 125 2.73 3.72 15.25
CA PHE A 125 1.86 2.93 14.38
C PHE A 125 2.32 1.48 14.22
N ARG A 126 3.46 1.11 14.84
CA ARG A 126 4.03 -0.22 14.68
C ARG A 126 3.09 -1.28 15.26
N PRO A 127 2.68 -2.29 14.46
CA PRO A 127 1.80 -3.33 14.95
C PRO A 127 2.48 -4.16 16.04
N GLY A 128 1.66 -4.66 16.97
CA GLY A 128 2.10 -5.53 18.05
C GLY A 128 2.78 -6.81 17.54
N PHE A 129 3.59 -7.43 18.41
CA PHE A 129 4.40 -8.60 18.07
C PHE A 129 3.60 -9.75 17.44
N ALA A 130 2.42 -10.07 18.01
CA ALA A 130 1.57 -11.13 17.51
C ALA A 130 1.11 -10.90 16.05
N THR A 131 0.70 -9.67 15.72
CA THR A 131 0.30 -9.28 14.35
C THR A 131 1.47 -9.43 13.38
N ARG A 132 2.68 -9.02 13.78
CA ARG A 132 3.89 -9.16 12.94
C ARG A 132 4.23 -10.62 12.66
N VAL A 133 4.12 -11.50 13.65
CA VAL A 133 4.32 -12.94 13.48
C VAL A 133 3.28 -13.53 12.52
N LEU A 134 2.01 -13.16 12.67
CA LEU A 134 0.95 -13.62 11.78
C LEU A 134 1.19 -13.21 10.33
N VAL A 135 1.50 -11.93 10.10
CA VAL A 135 1.80 -11.39 8.77
C VAL A 135 2.99 -12.11 8.15
N PHE A 136 4.08 -12.31 8.89
CA PHE A 136 5.25 -13.06 8.43
C PHE A 136 4.88 -14.49 7.98
N LEU A 137 4.06 -15.21 8.77
CA LEU A 137 3.62 -16.57 8.43
C LEU A 137 2.73 -16.61 7.18
N ILE A 138 1.89 -15.60 6.96
CA ILE A 138 1.08 -15.48 5.74
C ILE A 138 1.97 -15.25 4.53
N HIS A 139 2.94 -14.34 4.61
CA HIS A 139 3.85 -14.05 3.51
C HIS A 139 4.75 -15.24 3.17
N GLN A 140 5.21 -16.02 4.15
CA GLN A 140 5.98 -17.25 3.89
C GLN A 140 5.21 -18.29 3.07
N LYS A 141 3.88 -18.37 3.22
CA LYS A 141 3.06 -19.29 2.41
C LYS A 141 2.96 -18.90 0.93
N TRP A 142 3.27 -17.65 0.60
CA TRP A 142 3.23 -17.09 -0.75
C TRP A 142 4.63 -17.02 -1.40
N ILE A 143 5.63 -17.63 -0.74
CA ILE A 143 6.96 -17.94 -1.28
C ILE A 143 6.94 -19.43 -1.67
N LYS A 144 6.36 -19.71 -2.84
CA LYS A 144 6.52 -20.97 -3.56
C LYS A 144 6.65 -20.67 -5.04
#